data_AF-Q4JCH5-F1
#
_entry.id   AF-Q4JCH5-F1
#
_cell.length_a   1.000
_cell.length_b   1.000
_cell.length_c   1.000
_cell.angle_alpha   90.00
_cell.angle_beta   90.00
_cell.angle_gamma   90.00
#
_symmetry.space_group_name_H-M   'P 1'
#
loop_
_entity.id
_entity.type
_entity.pdbx_description
1 polymer ?
#
loop_
_entity_poly.entity_id
_entity_poly.type
_entity_poly.pdbx_seq_one_letter_code
_entity_poly.pdbx_strand_id
1 'polypeptide(L)'
;MPPAYFSIFEKLGYCNNSSCVEKIVDEYLKSIINTSTRIDVSELSKTNNQVKFAFTDDDEEEMDEKEFFNFYKFTEALVEKIIQNEIDVDLIVYDLEEKLGKSHPIVIFLKQIIDE
;
A
#
# COMPACT_ATOMS: atom_id res chain seq x y z
N MET A 1 14.81 -9.07 22.03
CA MET A 1 14.67 -8.17 20.86
C MET A 1 13.17 -7.97 20.65
N PRO A 2 12.64 -6.73 20.65
CA PRO A 2 11.22 -6.54 20.39
C PRO A 2 10.91 -6.94 18.93
N PRO A 3 9.71 -7.47 18.64
CA PRO A 3 9.35 -7.85 17.28
C PRO A 3 9.34 -6.59 16.42
N ALA A 4 10.06 -6.60 15.30
CA ALA A 4 9.91 -5.58 14.28
C ALA A 4 8.46 -5.62 13.81
N TYR A 5 7.73 -4.53 14.00
CA TYR A 5 6.41 -4.36 13.40
C TYR A 5 6.63 -4.26 11.89
N PHE A 6 6.48 -5.37 11.18
CA PHE A 6 6.54 -5.39 9.72
C PHE A 6 5.55 -4.37 9.16
N SER A 7 5.99 -3.58 8.16
CA SER A 7 5.07 -2.68 7.45
C SER A 7 3.99 -3.53 6.73
N ILE A 8 2.78 -2.96 6.54
CA ILE A 8 1.66 -3.67 5.89
C ILE A 8 2.07 -4.20 4.50
N PHE A 9 2.97 -3.48 3.82
CA PHE A 9 3.45 -3.82 2.48
C PHE A 9 4.57 -4.86 2.47
N GLU A 10 5.43 -4.93 3.48
CA GLU A 10 6.39 -6.04 3.63
C GLU A 10 5.67 -7.39 3.74
N LYS A 11 4.49 -7.42 4.39
CA LYS A 11 3.67 -8.65 4.48
C LYS A 11 3.22 -9.15 3.10
N LEU A 12 3.16 -8.27 2.10
CA LEU A 12 2.70 -8.60 0.76
C LEU A 12 3.67 -9.55 0.03
N GLY A 13 4.99 -9.38 0.23
CA GLY A 13 6.01 -10.28 -0.33
C GLY A 13 5.90 -11.72 0.21
N TYR A 14 5.36 -11.88 1.43
CA TYR A 14 5.18 -13.19 2.06
C TYR A 14 3.86 -13.88 1.71
N CYS A 15 2.95 -13.22 0.97
CA CYS A 15 1.69 -13.83 0.59
C CYS A 15 1.87 -14.92 -0.47
N ASN A 16 1.20 -16.05 -0.23
CA ASN A 16 1.21 -17.22 -1.12
C ASN A 16 -0.14 -17.47 -1.82
N ASN A 17 -1.18 -16.71 -1.48
CA ASN A 17 -2.53 -16.85 -2.03
C ASN A 17 -3.30 -15.53 -2.01
N SER A 18 -4.36 -15.45 -2.83
CA SER A 18 -5.20 -14.24 -2.95
C SER A 18 -5.87 -13.84 -1.63
N SER A 19 -6.27 -14.80 -0.80
CA SER A 19 -6.89 -14.51 0.50
C SER A 19 -5.94 -13.78 1.46
N CYS A 20 -4.63 -14.03 1.37
CA CYS A 20 -3.63 -13.28 2.12
C CYS A 20 -3.55 -11.83 1.66
N VAL A 21 -3.56 -11.61 0.34
CA VAL A 21 -3.52 -10.27 -0.27
C VAL A 21 -4.77 -9.47 0.10
N GLU A 22 -5.95 -10.07 0.00
CA GLU A 22 -7.23 -9.44 0.40
C GLU A 22 -7.23 -9.00 1.86
N LYS A 23 -6.69 -9.81 2.78
CA LYS A 23 -6.55 -9.43 4.19
C LYS A 23 -5.63 -8.23 4.39
N ILE A 24 -4.56 -8.13 3.59
CA ILE A 24 -3.64 -6.99 3.64
C ILE A 24 -4.34 -5.72 3.13
N VAL A 25 -5.13 -5.83 2.05
CA VAL A 25 -5.98 -4.72 1.58
C VAL A 25 -6.98 -4.30 2.67
N ASP A 26 -7.63 -5.25 3.34
CA ASP A 26 -8.55 -4.95 4.45
C ASP A 26 -7.85 -4.26 5.63
N GLU A 27 -6.65 -4.72 5.99
CA GLU A 27 -5.84 -4.11 7.04
C GLU A 27 -5.43 -2.68 6.66
N TYR A 28 -5.02 -2.48 5.40
CA TYR A 28 -4.68 -1.18 4.84
C TYR A 28 -5.87 -0.20 4.85
N LEU A 29 -7.02 -0.59 4.30
CA LEU A 29 -8.21 0.27 4.28
C LEU A 29 -8.69 0.60 5.68
N LYS A 30 -8.67 -0.36 6.61
CA LYS A 30 -8.97 -0.10 8.03
C LYS A 30 -7.98 0.87 8.64
N SER A 31 -6.70 0.78 8.31
CA SER A 31 -5.69 1.74 8.76
C SER A 31 -6.05 3.15 8.30
N ILE A 32 -6.49 3.32 7.05
CA ILE A 32 -6.88 4.62 6.51
C ILE A 32 -8.14 5.14 7.19
N ILE A 33 -9.19 4.33 7.31
CA ILE A 33 -10.46 4.73 7.92
C ILE A 33 -10.28 5.09 9.40
N ASN A 34 -9.50 4.29 10.14
CA ASN A 34 -9.20 4.56 11.56
C ASN A 34 -8.25 5.75 11.75
N THR A 35 -7.39 6.04 10.77
CA THR A 35 -6.56 7.25 10.79
C THR A 35 -7.43 8.46 10.48
N SER A 36 -8.29 8.38 9.46
CA SER A 36 -9.22 9.43 9.02
C SER A 36 -10.17 9.91 10.14
N THR A 37 -10.60 9.00 11.01
CA THR A 37 -11.39 9.34 12.22
C THR A 37 -10.60 10.03 13.34
N ARG A 38 -9.27 10.16 13.20
CA ARG A 38 -8.38 10.88 14.13
C ARG A 38 -7.72 12.11 13.52
N ILE A 39 -8.07 12.50 12.28
CA ILE A 39 -7.48 13.68 11.65
C ILE A 39 -8.25 14.94 12.08
N ASP A 40 -7.83 15.52 13.21
CA ASP A 40 -7.75 16.97 13.28
C ASP A 40 -6.62 17.39 12.31
N VAL A 41 -6.96 18.20 11.32
CA VAL A 41 -6.11 18.63 10.18
C VAL A 41 -4.89 19.50 10.60
N SER A 42 -4.51 19.48 11.88
CA SER A 42 -3.44 20.29 12.46
C SER A 42 -2.23 19.48 12.97
N GLU A 43 -2.33 18.14 13.10
CA GLU A 43 -1.26 17.33 13.71
C GLU A 43 -0.70 16.20 12.82
N LEU A 44 -0.93 16.22 11.50
CA LEU A 44 -0.33 15.26 10.54
C LEU A 44 1.17 15.51 10.26
N SER A 45 1.93 15.82 11.30
CA SER A 45 3.37 16.08 11.22
C SER A 45 4.07 15.57 12.47
N LYS A 46 3.94 14.28 12.81
CA LYS A 46 4.81 13.69 13.86
C LYS A 46 4.88 12.17 13.99
N THR A 47 4.71 11.40 12.91
CA THR A 47 5.22 10.01 12.90
C THR A 47 5.74 9.65 11.51
N ASN A 48 6.76 10.38 11.08
CA ASN A 48 7.60 10.00 9.94
C ASN A 48 8.49 8.81 10.35
N ASN A 49 7.90 7.62 10.46
CA ASN A 49 8.65 6.40 10.18
C ASN A 49 8.70 6.27 8.67
N GLN A 50 9.59 7.05 8.06
CA GLN A 50 9.98 6.93 6.67
C GLN A 50 10.64 5.56 6.53
N VAL A 51 9.82 4.53 6.27
CA VAL A 51 10.31 3.29 5.70
C VAL A 51 10.75 3.68 4.30
N LYS A 52 12.01 4.11 4.18
CA LYS A 52 12.71 4.12 2.91
C LYS A 52 12.69 2.67 2.45
N PHE A 53 11.77 2.33 1.56
CA PHE A 53 12.04 1.29 0.58
C PHE A 53 13.24 1.81 -0.20
N ALA A 54 14.42 1.39 0.26
CA ALA A 54 15.66 1.66 -0.42
C ALA A 54 15.61 0.84 -1.70
N PHE A 55 15.03 1.43 -2.76
CA PHE A 55 15.58 1.24 -4.10
C PHE A 55 16.94 1.97 -4.11
N THR A 56 17.88 1.50 -3.29
CA THR A 56 19.27 1.89 -3.44
C THR A 56 19.76 1.13 -4.66
N ASP A 57 20.19 1.90 -5.67
CA ASP A 57 20.73 1.48 -6.97
C ASP A 57 21.98 0.54 -6.89
N ASP A 58 22.18 -0.18 -5.78
CA ASP A 58 23.36 -1.04 -5.53
C ASP A 58 23.01 -2.50 -5.19
N ASP A 59 21.73 -2.87 -5.06
CA ASP A 59 21.30 -4.28 -4.98
C ASP A 59 20.25 -4.53 -6.06
N GLU A 60 20.68 -5.07 -7.21
CA GLU A 60 19.83 -5.66 -8.24
C GLU A 60 19.10 -6.91 -7.70
N GLU A 61 18.26 -6.75 -6.68
CA GLU A 61 17.22 -7.75 -6.41
C GLU A 61 16.18 -7.58 -7.51
N GLU A 62 16.35 -8.35 -8.59
CA GLU A 62 15.32 -8.55 -9.60
C GLU A 62 13.99 -8.79 -8.86
N MET A 63 13.04 -7.86 -9.03
CA MET A 63 11.72 -7.98 -8.44
C MET A 63 11.15 -9.35 -8.82
N ASP A 64 10.97 -10.21 -7.80
CA ASP A 64 10.49 -11.57 -8.02
C ASP A 64 9.13 -11.52 -8.74
N GLU A 65 8.92 -12.37 -9.75
CA GLU A 65 7.65 -12.43 -10.51
C GLU A 65 6.43 -12.59 -9.58
N LYS A 66 6.64 -13.29 -8.46
CA LYS A 66 5.64 -13.48 -7.40
C LYS A 66 5.29 -12.18 -6.69
N GLU A 67 6.28 -11.36 -6.39
CA GLU A 67 6.08 -10.08 -5.72
C GLU A 67 5.34 -9.11 -6.63
N PHE A 68 5.74 -9.03 -7.90
CA PHE A 68 5.02 -8.28 -8.92
C PHE A 68 3.56 -8.73 -9.06
N PHE A 69 3.32 -10.05 -9.10
CA PHE A 69 1.96 -10.60 -9.12
C PHE A 69 1.15 -10.23 -7.88
N ASN A 70 1.77 -10.25 -6.69
CA ASN A 70 1.12 -9.85 -5.46
C ASN A 70 0.77 -8.35 -5.46
N PHE A 71 1.63 -7.48 -6.00
CA PHE A 71 1.31 -6.05 -6.19
C PHE A 71 0.12 -5.85 -7.12
N TYR A 72 0.09 -6.55 -8.26
CA TYR A 72 -1.05 -6.49 -9.16
C TYR A 72 -2.34 -6.95 -8.46
N LYS A 73 -2.31 -8.09 -7.77
CA LYS A 73 -3.48 -8.62 -7.03
C LYS A 73 -3.93 -7.72 -5.89
N PHE A 74 -2.99 -7.06 -5.21
CA PHE A 74 -3.32 -6.08 -4.19
C PHE A 74 -4.08 -4.91 -4.80
N THR A 75 -3.61 -4.42 -5.95
CA THR A 75 -4.24 -3.29 -6.65
C THR A 75 -5.65 -3.63 -7.12
N GLU A 76 -5.84 -4.81 -7.72
CA GLU A 76 -7.16 -5.32 -8.15
C GLU A 76 -8.15 -5.38 -6.97
N ALA A 77 -7.76 -6.04 -5.88
CA ALA A 77 -8.60 -6.17 -4.68
C ALA A 77 -8.85 -4.81 -3.98
N LEU A 78 -7.88 -3.89 -4.05
CA LEU A 78 -8.03 -2.53 -3.54
C LEU A 78 -9.09 -1.75 -4.32
N VAL A 79 -9.01 -1.77 -5.66
CA VAL A 79 -9.99 -1.10 -6.54
C VAL A 79 -11.39 -1.65 -6.31
N GLU A 80 -11.54 -2.97 -6.24
CA GLU A 80 -12.84 -3.59 -5.99
C GLU A 80 -13.46 -3.07 -4.67
N LYS A 81 -12.67 -3.01 -3.59
CA LYS A 81 -13.15 -2.51 -2.30
C LYS A 81 -13.40 -1.00 -2.30
N ILE A 82 -12.61 -0.22 -3.04
CA ILE A 82 -12.85 1.22 -3.18
C ILE A 82 -14.21 1.46 -3.83
N ILE A 83 -14.50 0.76 -4.93
CA ILE A 83 -15.79 0.87 -5.64
C ILE A 83 -16.94 0.40 -4.73
N GLN A 84 -16.80 -0.75 -4.08
CA GLN A 84 -17.84 -1.30 -3.22
C GLN A 84 -18.18 -0.44 -2.00
N ASN A 85 -17.22 0.32 -1.47
CA ASN A 85 -17.38 1.12 -0.26
C ASN A 85 -17.42 2.63 -0.55
N GLU A 86 -17.49 3.05 -1.82
CA GLU A 86 -17.49 4.45 -2.25
C GLU A 86 -16.36 5.28 -1.62
N ILE A 87 -15.16 4.68 -1.52
CA ILE A 87 -13.99 5.33 -0.93
C ILE A 87 -13.43 6.35 -1.92
N ASP A 88 -13.00 7.50 -1.41
CA ASP A 88 -12.33 8.51 -2.24
C ASP A 88 -10.99 7.97 -2.76
N VAL A 89 -10.93 7.75 -4.06
CA VAL A 89 -9.79 7.20 -4.79
C VAL A 89 -8.57 8.13 -4.67
N ASP A 90 -8.77 9.45 -4.74
CA ASP A 90 -7.68 10.42 -4.70
C ASP A 90 -6.96 10.39 -3.35
N LEU A 91 -7.72 10.18 -2.27
CA LEU A 91 -7.18 10.00 -0.92
C LEU A 91 -6.31 8.74 -0.83
N ILE A 92 -6.73 7.64 -1.46
CA ILE A 92 -5.95 6.40 -1.49
C ILE A 92 -4.67 6.57 -2.30
N VAL A 93 -4.74 7.20 -3.48
CA VAL A 93 -3.56 7.46 -4.32
C VAL A 93 -2.55 8.31 -3.56
N TYR A 94 -3.01 9.39 -2.89
CA TYR A 94 -2.14 10.25 -2.09
C TYR A 94 -1.43 9.48 -0.95
N ASP A 95 -2.17 8.67 -0.18
CA ASP A 95 -1.61 7.89 0.93
C ASP A 95 -0.59 6.83 0.42
N LEU A 96 -0.88 6.16 -0.70
CA LEU A 96 0.06 5.21 -1.31
C LEU A 96 1.30 5.91 -1.86
N GLU A 97 1.17 7.08 -2.48
CA GLU A 97 2.32 7.86 -2.94
C GLU A 97 3.22 8.28 -1.77
N GLU A 98 2.63 8.67 -0.63
CA GLU A 98 3.38 9.07 0.56
C GLU A 98 4.12 7.87 1.20
N LYS A 99 3.50 6.68 1.21
CA LYS A 99 4.07 5.49 1.86
C LYS A 99 5.02 4.68 0.99
N LEU A 100 4.73 4.55 -0.30
CA LEU A 100 5.45 3.67 -1.22
C LEU A 100 6.29 4.42 -2.26
N GLY A 101 5.98 5.69 -2.50
CA GLY A 101 6.57 6.49 -3.55
C GLY A 101 5.84 6.37 -4.89
N LYS A 102 6.00 7.41 -5.72
CA LYS A 102 5.26 7.59 -6.99
C LYS A 102 5.54 6.54 -8.06
N SER A 103 6.70 5.89 -7.99
CA SER A 103 7.16 4.88 -8.94
C SER A 103 6.86 3.44 -8.49
N HIS A 104 6.20 3.25 -7.35
CA HIS A 104 5.89 1.92 -6.87
C HIS A 104 4.85 1.23 -7.79
N PRO A 105 4.99 -0.08 -8.13
CA PRO A 105 4.08 -0.78 -9.02
C PRO A 105 2.60 -0.62 -8.65
N ILE A 106 2.26 -0.78 -7.36
CA ILE A 106 0.89 -0.55 -6.84
C ILE A 106 0.35 0.84 -7.22
N VAL A 107 1.15 1.90 -7.06
CA VAL A 107 0.72 3.28 -7.37
C VAL A 107 0.52 3.45 -8.87
N ILE A 108 1.45 2.93 -9.68
CA ILE A 108 1.38 2.99 -11.13
C ILE A 108 0.13 2.26 -11.63
N PHE A 109 -0.09 1.03 -11.18
CA PHE A 109 -1.26 0.23 -11.55
C PHE A 109 -2.56 0.90 -11.14
N LEU A 110 -2.62 1.45 -9.93
CA LEU A 110 -3.83 2.11 -9.44
C LEU A 110 -4.17 3.30 -10.34
N LYS A 111 -3.19 4.16 -10.65
CA LYS A 111 -3.39 5.29 -11.57
C LYS A 111 -3.82 4.86 -12.96
N GLN A 112 -3.18 3.82 -13.52
CA GLN A 112 -3.54 3.30 -14.83
C GLN A 112 -4.99 2.81 -14.89
N ILE A 113 -5.50 2.20 -13.81
CA ILE A 113 -6.88 1.71 -13.74
C ILE A 113 -7.89 2.86 -13.60
N ILE A 114 -7.49 3.98 -12.97
CA ILE A 114 -8.36 5.14 -12.74
C ILE A 114 -8.38 6.09 -13.95
N ASP A 115 -7.25 6.22 -14.64
CA ASP A 115 -7.11 7.06 -15.83
C ASP A 115 -7.78 6.43 -17.09
N GLU A 116 -8.23 5.17 -17.01
CA GLU A 116 -8.96 4.44 -18.06
C GLU A 116 -10.48 4.70 -18.01
#